data_AF-A0A6N7NZ86-F1
#
_entry.id   AF-A0A6N7NZ86-F1
#
_cell.length_a   1.000
_cell.length_b   1.000
_cell.length_c   1.000
_cell.angle_alpha   90.00
_cell.angle_beta   90.00
_cell.angle_gamma   90.00
#
_symmetry.space_group_name_H-M   'P 1'
#
loop_
_entity.id
_entity.type
_entity.pdbx_description
1 polymer ?
#
loop_
_entity_poly.entity_id
_entity_poly.type
_entity_poly.pdbx_seq_one_letter_code
_entity_poly.pdbx_strand_id
1 'polypeptide(L)'
;MPMWIKHHGALSILLNYYMLRNNICFLLILFSLSAQAQDVSFIALGDMHYDRLDDHDLDYVMTRPQDFEQIFKEYPQYTAFYMPKFLQLIKKQTGAIMPAVKAVVQLGDLVEGVAGNDALARQMNRGVVDLLHSVKLPVPWVLVKGNHDVSNSPGQPEAWEEVIRPFMEGQVGKSVNHGMYTYKLSNNTEFFVLDQFFSTDRNVPETEMVAFLEKELKASTARYKFVLTHQPVIPVTQRCWHVLAGIRRPLEDTTLRTRFLNLLAKHKAIVLAAHLHEYSVLSRATPSGNIVQVMINSVNRGLEPPQPKDRMTEYGGDKWVEEKPDWQPATKEVRTRILAEEKKHILQFSRADLPGYAVISMDDAKGVVMLNYYNGFAEKPFETINLTELQQK
;
A
#
# COMPACT_ATOMS: atom_id res chain seq x y z
N MET A 1 -78.60 -72.93 -29.14
CA MET A 1 -77.23 -73.20 -28.65
C MET A 1 -76.32 -72.08 -29.14
N PRO A 2 -75.39 -71.60 -28.31
CA PRO A 2 -75.51 -70.39 -27.47
C PRO A 2 -74.52 -69.27 -27.92
N MET A 3 -74.43 -68.03 -27.43
CA MET A 3 -74.38 -67.44 -26.07
C MET A 3 -74.69 -65.91 -26.19
N TRP A 4 -75.60 -65.31 -25.40
CA TRP A 4 -75.34 -64.43 -24.21
C TRP A 4 -74.45 -63.18 -24.47
N ILE A 5 -74.67 -61.93 -24.00
CA ILE A 5 -75.75 -61.16 -23.36
C ILE A 5 -75.25 -59.68 -23.20
N LYS A 6 -76.18 -58.70 -23.16
CA LYS A 6 -76.17 -57.34 -22.52
C LYS A 6 -75.28 -56.15 -22.99
N HIS A 7 -75.97 -55.15 -23.56
CA HIS A 7 -76.22 -53.76 -23.10
C HIS A 7 -75.34 -52.96 -22.10
N HIS A 8 -75.18 -51.67 -22.48
CA HIS A 8 -75.18 -50.40 -21.70
C HIS A 8 -73.87 -49.87 -21.08
N GLY A 9 -73.61 -48.56 -21.27
CA GLY A 9 -72.80 -47.75 -20.33
C GLY A 9 -72.04 -46.57 -20.94
N ALA A 10 -72.60 -45.36 -20.82
CA ALA A 10 -71.93 -44.07 -21.01
C ALA A 10 -70.96 -43.75 -19.85
N LEU A 11 -69.91 -42.93 -20.07
CA LEU A 11 -69.63 -41.69 -19.32
C LEU A 11 -68.24 -41.08 -19.63
N SER A 12 -68.26 -39.75 -19.81
CA SER A 12 -67.25 -38.75 -19.42
C SER A 12 -65.80 -38.86 -19.92
N ILE A 13 -65.48 -38.09 -20.97
CA ILE A 13 -64.18 -37.41 -21.09
C ILE A 13 -64.49 -35.95 -21.44
N LEU A 14 -64.72 -35.16 -20.39
CA LEU A 14 -64.78 -33.70 -20.40
C LEU A 14 -63.95 -33.24 -19.20
N LEU A 15 -63.20 -32.16 -19.40
CA LEU A 15 -62.18 -31.55 -18.50
C LEU A 15 -60.76 -32.12 -18.60
N ASN A 16 -59.95 -31.50 -19.46
CA ASN A 16 -58.82 -30.66 -19.00
C ASN A 16 -58.02 -30.12 -20.19
N TYR A 17 -58.61 -29.16 -20.91
CA TYR A 17 -57.90 -28.39 -21.95
C TYR A 17 -57.64 -26.93 -21.54
N TYR A 18 -57.78 -26.61 -20.25
CA TYR A 18 -57.55 -25.29 -19.68
C TYR A 18 -56.89 -25.41 -18.31
N MET A 19 -55.64 -25.86 -18.24
CA MET A 19 -54.77 -25.70 -17.04
C MET A 19 -53.32 -26.16 -17.33
N LEU A 20 -52.76 -25.78 -18.48
CA LEU A 20 -51.32 -26.01 -18.74
C LEU A 20 -50.67 -24.86 -19.51
N ARG A 21 -51.12 -23.63 -19.26
CA ARG A 21 -50.57 -22.44 -19.92
C ARG A 21 -50.51 -21.22 -19.01
N ASN A 22 -50.17 -21.41 -17.73
CA ASN A 22 -50.00 -20.29 -16.79
C ASN A 22 -48.91 -20.49 -15.70
N ASN A 23 -48.03 -21.49 -15.83
CA ASN A 23 -46.95 -21.72 -14.85
C ASN A 23 -45.54 -21.63 -15.46
N ILE A 24 -45.35 -20.76 -16.45
CA ILE A 24 -44.01 -20.37 -16.94
C ILE A 24 -43.89 -18.85 -16.86
N CYS A 25 -44.13 -18.27 -15.69
CA CYS A 25 -43.86 -16.85 -15.42
C CYS A 25 -43.57 -16.55 -13.92
N PHE A 26 -43.48 -17.58 -13.07
CA PHE A 26 -43.13 -17.43 -11.64
C PHE A 26 -41.83 -18.16 -11.26
N LEU A 27 -40.93 -18.28 -12.24
CA LEU A 27 -39.49 -18.45 -12.00
C LEU A 27 -38.76 -17.26 -12.63
N LEU A 28 -39.22 -16.04 -12.34
CA LEU A 28 -38.28 -14.94 -12.09
C LEU A 28 -37.46 -15.45 -10.90
N ILE A 29 -36.34 -16.15 -11.11
CA ILE A 29 -35.04 -15.50 -11.19
C ILE A 29 -35.04 -14.30 -10.23
N LEU A 30 -35.29 -14.60 -8.95
CA LEU A 30 -34.47 -14.11 -7.86
C LEU A 30 -33.03 -14.64 -8.10
N PHE A 31 -32.41 -14.24 -9.22
CA PHE A 31 -31.02 -13.84 -9.14
C PHE A 31 -31.08 -12.53 -8.38
N SER A 32 -31.27 -12.65 -7.06
CA SER A 32 -30.59 -11.74 -6.18
C SER A 32 -29.15 -11.75 -6.68
N LEU A 33 -28.73 -10.66 -7.31
CA LEU A 33 -27.34 -10.25 -7.36
C LEU A 33 -26.90 -10.11 -5.90
N SER A 34 -26.79 -11.23 -5.18
CA SER A 34 -25.86 -11.31 -4.07
C SER A 34 -24.54 -11.09 -4.75
N ALA A 35 -24.04 -9.86 -4.71
CA ALA A 35 -22.66 -9.56 -4.99
C ALA A 35 -21.87 -10.63 -4.23
N GLN A 36 -21.36 -11.61 -4.97
CA GLN A 36 -20.60 -12.70 -4.38
C GLN A 36 -19.48 -12.03 -3.61
N ALA A 37 -19.35 -12.33 -2.31
CA ALA A 37 -18.29 -11.76 -1.47
C ALA A 37 -16.96 -11.89 -2.24
N GLN A 38 -16.36 -10.74 -2.57
CA GLN A 38 -15.12 -10.67 -3.35
C GLN A 38 -13.97 -10.56 -2.38
N ASP A 39 -13.80 -11.60 -1.57
CA ASP A 39 -12.65 -11.71 -0.70
C ASP A 39 -11.40 -11.67 -1.57
N VAL A 40 -10.53 -10.70 -1.30
CA VAL A 40 -9.30 -10.48 -2.06
C VAL A 40 -8.18 -10.15 -1.09
N SER A 41 -6.95 -10.44 -1.52
CA SER A 41 -5.75 -10.03 -0.79
C SER A 41 -4.83 -9.23 -1.70
N PHE A 42 -3.88 -8.53 -1.09
CA PHE A 42 -2.71 -8.01 -1.77
C PHE A 42 -1.49 -8.12 -0.85
N ILE A 43 -0.31 -8.14 -1.46
CA ILE A 43 0.97 -8.09 -0.74
C ILE A 43 1.46 -6.64 -0.79
N ALA A 44 2.02 -6.13 0.30
CA ALA A 44 2.63 -4.81 0.34
C ALA A 44 4.09 -4.91 0.84
N LEU A 45 4.97 -4.22 0.11
CA LEU A 45 6.40 -4.09 0.31
C LEU A 45 6.75 -2.59 0.48
N GLY A 46 7.89 -2.27 1.09
CA GLY A 46 8.38 -0.89 1.19
C GLY A 46 9.90 -0.84 1.19
N ASP A 47 10.50 0.22 0.63
CA ASP A 47 11.96 0.45 0.70
C ASP A 47 12.78 -0.73 0.17
N MET A 48 12.63 -1.07 -1.12
CA MET A 48 13.42 -2.16 -1.69
C MET A 48 14.87 -1.75 -1.93
N HIS A 49 15.12 -0.47 -2.25
CA HIS A 49 16.45 0.09 -2.50
C HIS A 49 17.28 -0.80 -3.44
N TYR A 50 16.73 -1.08 -4.62
CA TYR A 50 17.50 -1.76 -5.67
C TYR A 50 18.75 -0.95 -5.98
N ASP A 51 19.89 -1.64 -5.98
CA ASP A 51 21.16 -0.99 -6.13
C ASP A 51 22.26 -1.90 -6.70
N ARG A 52 23.22 -1.30 -7.41
CA ARG A 52 24.42 -1.98 -7.90
C ARG A 52 25.57 -0.99 -7.95
N LEU A 53 26.76 -1.42 -7.55
CA LEU A 53 27.96 -0.56 -7.60
C LEU A 53 28.23 0.04 -8.99
N ASP A 54 27.94 -0.72 -10.06
CA ASP A 54 28.13 -0.27 -11.45
C ASP A 54 27.09 0.78 -11.91
N ASP A 55 26.08 1.06 -11.10
CA ASP A 55 25.06 2.09 -11.35
C ASP A 55 25.45 3.45 -10.74
N HIS A 56 26.68 3.63 -10.26
CA HIS A 56 27.14 4.86 -9.61
C HIS A 56 28.39 5.48 -10.22
N ASP A 57 28.36 6.81 -10.33
CA ASP A 57 29.54 7.65 -10.40
C ASP A 57 30.14 7.77 -9.00
N LEU A 58 31.21 7.02 -8.74
CA LEU A 58 31.80 6.95 -7.41
C LEU A 58 32.41 8.28 -6.96
N ASP A 59 32.88 9.13 -7.87
CA ASP A 59 33.39 10.45 -7.52
C ASP A 59 32.25 11.34 -6.99
N TYR A 60 31.08 11.28 -7.63
CA TYR A 60 29.88 11.94 -7.12
C TYR A 60 29.44 11.37 -5.77
N VAL A 61 29.34 10.04 -5.64
CA VAL A 61 28.87 9.39 -4.41
C VAL A 61 29.77 9.70 -3.22
N MET A 62 31.09 9.81 -3.40
CA MET A 62 32.01 10.21 -2.33
C MET A 62 31.73 11.61 -1.76
N THR A 63 31.03 12.49 -2.48
CA THR A 63 30.59 13.79 -1.96
C THR A 63 29.38 13.70 -1.03
N ARG A 64 28.78 12.52 -0.91
CA ARG A 64 27.54 12.23 -0.19
C ARG A 64 27.78 11.16 0.89
N PRO A 65 28.32 11.53 2.06
CA PRO A 65 28.87 10.56 3.00
C PRO A 65 27.83 9.59 3.60
N GLN A 66 26.57 9.99 3.72
CA GLN A 66 25.51 9.08 4.19
C GLN A 66 25.18 8.02 3.14
N ASP A 67 24.95 8.46 1.89
CA ASP A 67 24.64 7.58 0.77
C ASP A 67 25.84 6.67 0.44
N PHE A 68 27.07 7.19 0.51
CA PHE A 68 28.31 6.41 0.30
C PHE A 68 28.40 5.19 1.23
N GLU A 69 28.06 5.35 2.50
CA GLU A 69 28.09 4.25 3.46
C GLU A 69 27.08 3.14 3.10
N GLN A 70 25.87 3.53 2.67
CA GLN A 70 24.82 2.60 2.25
C GLN A 70 25.18 1.89 0.94
N ILE A 71 25.62 2.62 -0.07
CA ILE A 71 26.01 2.09 -1.38
C ILE A 71 27.22 1.16 -1.24
N PHE A 72 28.21 1.50 -0.42
CA PHE A 72 29.42 0.68 -0.35
C PHE A 72 29.26 -0.56 0.53
N LYS A 73 28.41 -0.51 1.56
CA LYS A 73 28.34 -1.56 2.61
C LYS A 73 27.02 -2.32 2.70
N GLU A 74 25.94 -1.80 2.10
CA GLU A 74 24.59 -2.32 2.30
C GLU A 74 23.87 -2.70 0.99
N TYR A 75 23.33 -1.73 0.25
CA TYR A 75 22.27 -2.01 -0.73
C TYR A 75 22.70 -2.84 -1.94
N PRO A 76 23.90 -2.68 -2.52
CA PRO A 76 24.34 -3.56 -3.60
C PRO A 76 24.47 -5.02 -3.14
N GLN A 77 24.95 -5.26 -1.91
CA GLN A 77 25.02 -6.61 -1.37
C GLN A 77 23.62 -7.19 -1.14
N TYR A 78 22.69 -6.36 -0.66
CA TYR A 78 21.30 -6.79 -0.44
C TYR A 78 20.60 -7.10 -1.76
N THR A 79 20.80 -6.26 -2.77
CA THR A 79 20.27 -6.44 -4.12
C THR A 79 20.83 -7.68 -4.78
N ALA A 80 22.14 -7.93 -4.69
CA ALA A 80 22.75 -9.09 -5.31
C ALA A 80 22.31 -10.42 -4.68
N PHE A 81 22.15 -10.46 -3.35
CA PHE A 81 21.99 -11.73 -2.64
C PHE A 81 20.58 -11.99 -2.09
N TYR A 82 19.93 -10.99 -1.47
CA TYR A 82 18.64 -11.17 -0.79
C TYR A 82 17.46 -10.87 -1.71
N MET A 83 17.52 -9.81 -2.51
CA MET A 83 16.38 -9.33 -3.30
C MET A 83 15.82 -10.37 -4.29
N PRO A 84 16.61 -11.11 -5.09
CA PRO A 84 16.08 -12.13 -6.00
C PRO A 84 15.35 -13.24 -5.24
N LYS A 85 15.90 -13.69 -4.11
CA LYS A 85 15.29 -14.72 -3.27
C LYS A 85 13.98 -14.21 -2.66
N PHE A 86 13.97 -12.96 -2.23
CA PHE A 86 12.80 -12.33 -1.63
C PHE A 86 11.68 -12.22 -2.66
N LEU A 87 11.98 -11.78 -3.88
CA LEU A 87 11.01 -11.71 -4.96
C LEU A 87 10.48 -13.09 -5.40
N GLN A 88 11.29 -14.16 -5.33
CA GLN A 88 10.78 -15.52 -5.53
C GLN A 88 9.84 -15.96 -4.40
N LEU A 89 10.13 -15.58 -3.15
CA LEU A 89 9.20 -15.79 -2.04
C LEU A 89 7.89 -15.03 -2.28
N ILE A 90 7.94 -13.76 -2.66
CA ILE A 90 6.74 -12.97 -2.99
C ILE A 90 5.94 -13.66 -4.10
N LYS A 91 6.60 -14.11 -5.18
CA LYS A 91 5.95 -14.88 -6.24
C LYS A 91 5.25 -16.13 -5.71
N LYS A 92 5.93 -16.95 -4.90
CA LYS A 92 5.33 -18.13 -4.26
C LYS A 92 4.09 -17.74 -3.45
N GLN A 93 4.19 -16.69 -2.63
CA GLN A 93 3.09 -16.19 -1.80
C GLN A 93 1.90 -15.70 -2.64
N THR A 94 2.13 -15.02 -3.77
CA THR A 94 1.03 -14.60 -4.67
C THR A 94 0.17 -15.76 -5.17
N GLY A 95 0.75 -16.96 -5.34
CA GLY A 95 0.03 -18.15 -5.78
C GLY A 95 -0.55 -19.02 -4.66
N ALA A 96 -0.11 -18.83 -3.41
CA ALA A 96 -0.46 -19.68 -2.28
C ALA A 96 -1.49 -19.06 -1.31
N ILE A 97 -1.49 -17.73 -1.18
CA ILE A 97 -2.34 -17.03 -0.21
C ILE A 97 -3.80 -17.04 -0.66
N MET A 98 -4.67 -17.33 0.30
CA MET A 98 -6.12 -17.19 0.19
C MET A 98 -6.63 -16.19 1.26
N PRO A 99 -7.58 -15.30 0.92
CA PRO A 99 -8.17 -15.06 -0.40
C PRO A 99 -7.14 -14.64 -1.45
N ALA A 100 -7.45 -14.85 -2.73
CA ALA A 100 -6.46 -14.71 -3.81
C ALA A 100 -5.79 -13.33 -3.81
N VAL A 101 -4.47 -13.31 -3.94
CA VAL A 101 -3.69 -12.09 -4.12
C VAL A 101 -4.01 -11.51 -5.50
N LYS A 102 -4.32 -10.21 -5.56
CA LYS A 102 -4.70 -9.50 -6.80
C LYS A 102 -3.70 -8.42 -7.24
N ALA A 103 -2.77 -8.05 -6.39
CA ALA A 103 -1.68 -7.13 -6.69
C ALA A 103 -0.52 -7.30 -5.70
N VAL A 104 0.66 -6.86 -6.10
CA VAL A 104 1.76 -6.56 -5.18
C VAL A 104 2.01 -5.06 -5.18
N VAL A 105 1.95 -4.44 -4.01
CA VAL A 105 2.18 -3.02 -3.78
C VAL A 105 3.63 -2.82 -3.35
N GLN A 106 4.32 -1.84 -3.93
CA GLN A 106 5.62 -1.37 -3.45
C GLN A 106 5.49 0.12 -3.10
N LEU A 107 5.82 0.47 -1.86
CA LEU A 107 5.48 1.75 -1.24
C LEU A 107 6.57 2.82 -1.39
N GLY A 108 7.29 2.84 -2.50
CA GLY A 108 8.34 3.82 -2.81
C GLY A 108 9.73 3.43 -2.32
N ASP A 109 10.72 4.15 -2.81
CA ASP A 109 12.14 3.83 -2.69
C ASP A 109 12.41 2.44 -3.28
N LEU A 110 12.03 2.32 -4.55
CA LEU A 110 12.25 1.13 -5.34
C LEU A 110 13.74 0.98 -5.69
N VAL A 111 14.43 2.10 -5.94
CA VAL A 111 15.88 2.18 -6.21
C VAL A 111 16.59 3.02 -5.17
N GLU A 112 17.91 2.87 -5.02
CA GLU A 112 18.75 3.74 -4.18
C GLU A 112 18.83 5.17 -4.74
N GLY A 113 18.80 5.34 -6.06
CA GLY A 113 18.55 6.64 -6.70
C GLY A 113 19.67 7.68 -6.57
N VAL A 114 20.87 7.31 -6.12
CA VAL A 114 22.05 8.20 -6.06
C VAL A 114 23.10 7.80 -7.09
N ALA A 115 22.76 7.89 -8.38
CA ALA A 115 23.61 7.41 -9.48
C ALA A 115 24.72 8.39 -9.90
N GLY A 116 24.52 9.69 -9.72
CA GLY A 116 25.53 10.73 -9.99
C GLY A 116 25.59 11.27 -11.42
N ASN A 117 24.98 10.61 -12.41
CA ASN A 117 24.75 11.15 -13.74
C ASN A 117 23.54 10.52 -14.45
N ASP A 118 23.09 11.21 -15.50
CA ASP A 118 21.94 10.87 -16.34
C ASP A 118 21.94 9.46 -16.93
N ALA A 119 23.10 8.96 -17.35
CA ALA A 119 23.21 7.66 -17.99
C ALA A 119 23.06 6.53 -16.96
N LEU A 120 23.72 6.69 -15.82
CA LEU A 120 23.71 5.72 -14.72
C LEU A 120 22.36 5.71 -13.98
N ALA A 121 21.71 6.87 -13.80
CA ALA A 121 20.37 6.94 -13.25
C ALA A 121 19.38 6.09 -14.07
N ARG A 122 19.40 6.24 -15.41
CA ARG A 122 18.59 5.41 -16.29
C ARG A 122 19.01 3.94 -16.27
N GLN A 123 20.30 3.64 -16.08
CA GLN A 123 20.79 2.27 -15.96
C GLN A 123 20.22 1.58 -14.71
N MET A 124 20.26 2.26 -13.56
CA MET A 124 19.69 1.78 -12.29
C MET A 124 18.19 1.51 -12.42
N ASN A 125 17.44 2.48 -12.96
CA ASN A 125 15.99 2.37 -13.11
C ASN A 125 15.61 1.26 -14.11
N ARG A 126 16.38 1.06 -15.19
CA ARG A 126 16.19 -0.09 -16.09
C ARG A 126 16.50 -1.41 -15.39
N GLY A 127 17.58 -1.46 -14.61
CA GLY A 127 17.99 -2.64 -13.86
C GLY A 127 16.89 -3.15 -12.91
N VAL A 128 16.22 -2.25 -12.18
CA VAL A 128 15.11 -2.67 -11.33
C VAL A 128 13.89 -3.11 -12.14
N VAL A 129 13.55 -2.44 -13.24
CA VAL A 129 12.42 -2.84 -14.11
C VAL A 129 12.65 -4.23 -14.73
N ASP A 130 13.86 -4.49 -15.21
CA ASP A 130 14.26 -5.80 -15.73
C ASP A 130 14.13 -6.88 -14.64
N LEU A 131 14.57 -6.56 -13.41
CA LEU A 131 14.41 -7.45 -12.26
C LEU A 131 12.93 -7.73 -12.01
N LEU A 132 12.06 -6.72 -11.92
CA LEU A 132 10.62 -6.90 -11.69
C LEU A 132 9.94 -7.74 -12.78
N HIS A 133 10.30 -7.52 -14.06
CA HIS A 133 9.82 -8.36 -15.16
C HIS A 133 10.32 -9.81 -15.06
N SER A 134 11.57 -10.02 -14.65
CA SER A 134 12.15 -11.37 -14.54
C SER A 134 11.43 -12.27 -13.54
N VAL A 135 10.81 -11.68 -12.50
CA VAL A 135 10.03 -12.42 -11.50
C VAL A 135 8.81 -13.09 -12.16
N LYS A 136 8.23 -12.47 -13.18
CA LYS A 136 6.99 -12.95 -13.85
C LYS A 136 5.88 -13.20 -12.83
N LEU A 137 5.52 -12.17 -12.07
CA LEU A 137 4.37 -12.24 -11.17
C LEU A 137 3.08 -12.44 -11.96
N PRO A 138 2.13 -13.25 -11.48
CA PRO A 138 0.84 -13.44 -12.14
C PRO A 138 -0.16 -12.28 -11.89
N VAL A 139 0.25 -11.28 -11.11
CA VAL A 139 -0.54 -10.12 -10.70
C VAL A 139 0.27 -8.85 -10.93
N PRO A 140 -0.38 -7.69 -11.15
CA PRO A 140 0.31 -6.46 -11.42
C PRO A 140 1.05 -5.91 -10.20
N TRP A 141 2.11 -5.16 -10.48
CA TRP A 141 2.73 -4.26 -9.53
C TRP A 141 1.95 -2.94 -9.43
N VAL A 142 1.73 -2.46 -8.22
CA VAL A 142 1.21 -1.11 -7.95
C VAL A 142 2.29 -0.35 -7.19
N LEU A 143 2.89 0.65 -7.83
CA LEU A 143 4.04 1.36 -7.27
C LEU A 143 3.64 2.73 -6.73
N VAL A 144 4.24 3.11 -5.61
CA VAL A 144 4.25 4.46 -5.07
C VAL A 144 5.62 5.06 -5.34
N LYS A 145 5.69 6.38 -5.59
CA LYS A 145 6.96 7.09 -5.76
C LYS A 145 7.57 7.43 -4.38
N GLY A 146 8.82 7.07 -4.16
CA GLY A 146 9.64 7.43 -2.98
C GLY A 146 10.62 8.57 -3.25
N ASN A 147 11.36 9.01 -2.23
CA ASN A 147 12.32 10.11 -2.38
C ASN A 147 13.61 9.69 -3.08
N HIS A 148 14.01 8.42 -2.97
CA HIS A 148 15.15 7.92 -3.73
C HIS A 148 14.78 7.75 -5.21
N ASP A 149 13.53 7.40 -5.50
CA ASP A 149 13.04 7.25 -6.87
C ASP A 149 13.14 8.55 -7.69
N VAL A 150 13.04 9.71 -7.02
CA VAL A 150 13.20 11.06 -7.62
C VAL A 150 14.18 11.93 -6.82
N SER A 151 15.30 11.34 -6.42
CA SER A 151 16.31 12.05 -5.63
C SER A 151 16.86 13.29 -6.37
N ASN A 152 17.60 14.14 -5.65
CA ASN A 152 18.33 15.25 -6.26
C ASN A 152 19.65 14.83 -6.94
N SER A 153 19.89 13.53 -7.13
CA SER A 153 21.00 13.04 -7.92
C SER A 153 20.80 13.38 -9.40
N PRO A 154 21.85 13.77 -10.15
CA PRO A 154 21.73 14.12 -11.56
C PRO A 154 21.01 13.05 -12.39
N GLY A 155 19.95 13.46 -13.09
CA GLY A 155 19.17 12.63 -14.01
C GLY A 155 18.20 11.62 -13.38
N GLN A 156 18.10 11.58 -12.05
CA GLN A 156 17.21 10.64 -11.36
C GLN A 156 15.72 10.92 -11.59
N PRO A 157 15.21 12.17 -11.50
CA PRO A 157 13.80 12.46 -11.80
C PRO A 157 13.42 12.10 -13.26
N GLU A 158 14.30 12.38 -14.22
CA GLU A 158 14.10 12.04 -15.63
C GLU A 158 14.10 10.52 -15.85
N ALA A 159 15.01 9.80 -15.18
CA ALA A 159 15.04 8.34 -15.24
C ALA A 159 13.74 7.71 -14.72
N TRP A 160 13.14 8.27 -13.66
CA TRP A 160 11.84 7.82 -13.19
C TRP A 160 10.73 8.03 -14.24
N GLU A 161 10.64 9.23 -14.81
CA GLU A 161 9.63 9.60 -15.82
C GLU A 161 9.75 8.78 -17.13
N GLU A 162 10.97 8.44 -17.51
CA GLU A 162 11.27 7.71 -18.76
C GLU A 162 11.26 6.19 -18.62
N VAL A 163 11.49 5.65 -17.43
CA VAL A 163 11.67 4.20 -17.21
C VAL A 163 10.64 3.62 -16.25
N ILE A 164 10.53 4.16 -15.03
CA ILE A 164 9.64 3.61 -14.00
C ILE A 164 8.17 3.91 -14.31
N ARG A 165 7.86 5.15 -14.70
CA ARG A 165 6.47 5.53 -15.02
C ARG A 165 5.89 4.67 -16.15
N PRO A 166 6.53 4.47 -17.33
CA PRO A 166 5.99 3.59 -18.36
C PRO A 166 5.78 2.15 -17.89
N PHE A 167 6.68 1.62 -17.04
CA PHE A 167 6.47 0.32 -16.41
C PHE A 167 5.20 0.31 -15.56
N MET A 168 5.01 1.31 -14.68
CA MET A 168 3.80 1.44 -13.86
C MET A 168 2.53 1.47 -14.72
N GLU A 169 2.51 2.29 -15.77
CA GLU A 169 1.37 2.41 -16.69
C GLU A 169 1.06 1.08 -17.38
N GLY A 170 2.09 0.33 -17.76
CA GLY A 170 1.95 -1.03 -18.31
C GLY A 170 1.38 -2.03 -17.30
N GLN A 171 1.72 -1.91 -16.01
CA GLN A 171 1.20 -2.78 -14.96
C GLN A 171 -0.27 -2.47 -14.62
N VAL A 172 -0.65 -1.19 -14.56
CA VAL A 172 -2.01 -0.78 -14.16
C VAL A 172 -2.96 -0.55 -15.34
N GLY A 173 -2.45 -0.58 -16.57
CA GLY A 173 -3.23 -0.45 -17.81
C GLY A 173 -3.81 0.95 -18.05
N LYS A 174 -3.25 1.99 -17.42
CA LYS A 174 -3.70 3.38 -17.55
C LYS A 174 -2.59 4.36 -17.20
N SER A 175 -2.78 5.62 -17.56
CA SER A 175 -1.86 6.68 -17.15
C SER A 175 -1.81 6.81 -15.62
N VAL A 176 -0.60 6.93 -15.09
CA VAL A 176 -0.35 7.20 -13.66
C VAL A 176 0.02 8.67 -13.42
N ASN A 177 -0.13 9.52 -14.46
CA ASN A 177 0.30 10.92 -14.47
C ASN A 177 1.76 11.04 -13.96
N HIS A 178 1.96 11.81 -12.91
CA HIS A 178 3.25 11.99 -12.25
C HIS A 178 3.41 11.10 -11.00
N GLY A 179 2.71 9.97 -10.93
CA GLY A 179 2.75 9.05 -9.78
C GLY A 179 1.57 9.20 -8.82
N MET A 180 0.58 10.03 -9.16
CA MET A 180 -0.67 10.19 -8.40
C MET A 180 -1.85 9.64 -9.22
N TYR A 181 -2.48 8.58 -8.72
CA TYR A 181 -3.49 7.81 -9.44
C TYR A 181 -4.33 6.93 -8.49
N THR A 182 -5.44 6.39 -9.00
CA THR A 182 -6.23 5.38 -8.29
C THR A 182 -5.99 4.00 -8.89
N TYR A 183 -6.25 2.92 -8.16
CA TYR A 183 -6.25 1.57 -8.74
C TYR A 183 -7.32 0.71 -8.08
N LYS A 184 -8.25 0.19 -8.89
CA LYS A 184 -9.36 -0.64 -8.41
C LYS A 184 -8.94 -2.10 -8.39
N LEU A 185 -8.64 -2.61 -7.20
CA LEU A 185 -8.21 -4.00 -7.00
C LEU A 185 -9.35 -5.00 -7.20
N SER A 186 -10.56 -4.63 -6.75
CA SER A 186 -11.80 -5.41 -6.88
C SER A 186 -13.01 -4.47 -6.91
N ASN A 187 -14.23 -4.99 -6.99
CA ASN A 187 -15.41 -4.13 -6.91
C ASN A 187 -15.52 -3.37 -5.57
N ASN A 188 -14.97 -3.96 -4.51
CA ASN A 188 -15.08 -3.46 -3.14
C ASN A 188 -13.77 -2.90 -2.58
N THR A 189 -12.66 -2.97 -3.32
CA THR A 189 -11.35 -2.49 -2.86
C THR A 189 -10.71 -1.55 -3.87
N GLU A 190 -10.30 -0.37 -3.40
CA GLU A 190 -9.64 0.64 -4.21
C GLU A 190 -8.44 1.26 -3.49
N PHE A 191 -7.39 1.52 -4.26
CA PHE A 191 -6.17 2.17 -3.84
C PHE A 191 -6.14 3.61 -4.35
N PHE A 192 -5.66 4.52 -3.51
CA PHE A 192 -5.47 5.94 -3.80
C PHE A 192 -3.98 6.23 -3.57
N VAL A 193 -3.23 6.30 -4.67
CA VAL A 193 -1.78 6.46 -4.64
C VAL A 193 -1.44 7.94 -4.67
N LEU A 194 -0.69 8.39 -3.66
CA LEU A 194 -0.24 9.76 -3.52
C LEU A 194 1.21 9.87 -3.96
N ASP A 195 1.48 10.86 -4.82
CA ASP A 195 2.82 11.42 -4.96
C ASP A 195 2.92 12.58 -3.96
N GLN A 196 3.87 12.50 -3.03
CA GLN A 196 4.12 13.52 -2.02
C GLN A 196 5.26 14.49 -2.40
N PHE A 197 6.02 14.19 -3.46
CA PHE A 197 7.14 14.99 -3.95
C PHE A 197 6.72 15.97 -5.04
N PHE A 198 5.51 15.78 -5.57
CA PHE A 198 4.89 16.61 -6.60
C PHE A 198 5.00 18.14 -6.35
N SER A 199 4.96 18.60 -5.09
CA SER A 199 5.02 20.04 -4.80
C SER A 199 6.38 20.63 -5.12
N THR A 200 7.45 19.85 -4.94
CA THR A 200 8.83 20.24 -5.25
C THR A 200 9.13 19.99 -6.73
N ASP A 201 8.80 18.80 -7.22
CA ASP A 201 9.10 18.38 -8.60
C ASP A 201 8.35 19.23 -9.64
N ARG A 202 7.15 19.70 -9.29
CA ARG A 202 6.25 20.38 -10.23
C ARG A 202 5.93 21.82 -9.86
N ASN A 203 6.52 22.32 -8.77
CA ASN A 203 6.25 23.67 -8.27
C ASN A 203 4.74 23.97 -8.11
N VAL A 204 4.00 23.03 -7.49
CA VAL A 204 2.57 23.17 -7.19
C VAL A 204 2.34 23.12 -5.67
N PRO A 205 1.25 23.69 -5.13
CA PRO A 205 1.01 23.69 -3.70
C PRO A 205 0.59 22.31 -3.18
N GLU A 206 0.88 22.02 -1.90
CA GLU A 206 0.46 20.77 -1.22
C GLU A 206 -1.04 20.51 -1.27
N THR A 207 -1.85 21.55 -1.50
CA THR A 207 -3.30 21.51 -1.61
C THR A 207 -3.78 20.64 -2.77
N GLU A 208 -3.02 20.52 -3.87
CA GLU A 208 -3.43 19.73 -5.04
C GLU A 208 -3.53 18.23 -4.71
N MET A 209 -2.60 17.69 -3.91
CA MET A 209 -2.67 16.29 -3.46
C MET A 209 -3.92 16.04 -2.61
N VAL A 210 -4.26 16.97 -1.72
CA VAL A 210 -5.47 16.86 -0.90
C VAL A 210 -6.72 17.00 -1.76
N ALA A 211 -6.74 17.93 -2.72
CA ALA A 211 -7.85 18.11 -3.65
C ALA A 211 -8.08 16.88 -4.54
N PHE A 212 -7.01 16.26 -5.05
CA PHE A 212 -7.06 14.98 -5.74
C PHE A 212 -7.72 13.91 -4.86
N LEU A 213 -7.19 13.72 -3.64
CA LEU A 213 -7.68 12.69 -2.76
C LEU A 213 -9.15 12.89 -2.38
N GLU A 214 -9.58 14.13 -2.12
CA GLU A 214 -10.98 14.46 -1.85
C GLU A 214 -11.91 14.09 -3.00
N LYS A 215 -11.51 14.44 -4.23
CA LYS A 215 -12.27 14.13 -5.43
C LYS A 215 -12.43 12.63 -5.60
N GLU A 216 -11.33 11.88 -5.52
CA GLU A 216 -11.32 10.44 -5.77
C GLU A 216 -12.02 9.65 -4.64
N LEU A 217 -11.79 10.00 -3.36
CA LEU A 217 -12.48 9.36 -2.24
C LEU A 217 -13.99 9.61 -2.24
N LYS A 218 -14.43 10.79 -2.70
CA LYS A 218 -15.85 11.12 -2.86
C LYS A 218 -16.50 10.34 -4.01
N ALA A 219 -15.77 10.12 -5.10
CA ALA A 219 -16.27 9.39 -6.26
C ALA A 219 -16.28 7.86 -6.04
N SER A 220 -15.41 7.35 -5.16
CA SER A 220 -15.26 5.91 -4.94
C SER A 220 -16.44 5.28 -4.19
N THR A 221 -17.00 4.23 -4.80
CA THR A 221 -18.02 3.36 -4.20
C THR A 221 -17.41 2.15 -3.49
N ALA A 222 -16.08 2.00 -3.48
CA ALA A 222 -15.42 0.85 -2.87
C ALA A 222 -15.64 0.84 -1.35
N ARG A 223 -15.87 -0.34 -0.78
CA ARG A 223 -16.02 -0.49 0.67
C ARG A 223 -14.70 -0.26 1.40
N TYR A 224 -13.63 -0.88 0.91
CA TYR A 224 -12.28 -0.81 1.45
C TYR A 224 -11.46 0.17 0.61
N LYS A 225 -10.88 1.15 1.30
CA LYS A 225 -10.09 2.22 0.69
C LYS A 225 -8.72 2.23 1.33
N PHE A 226 -7.68 2.11 0.51
CA PHE A 226 -6.29 2.20 0.96
C PHE A 226 -5.63 3.42 0.36
N VAL A 227 -5.07 4.29 1.21
CA VAL A 227 -4.24 5.40 0.75
C VAL A 227 -2.79 4.94 0.81
N LEU A 228 -2.13 4.93 -0.34
CA LEU A 228 -0.75 4.48 -0.50
C LEU A 228 0.14 5.71 -0.66
N THR A 229 1.15 5.84 0.20
CA THR A 229 2.08 6.96 0.21
C THR A 229 3.45 6.48 0.67
N HIS A 230 4.54 7.14 0.29
CA HIS A 230 5.86 6.69 0.72
C HIS A 230 6.16 7.13 2.16
N GLN A 231 6.07 8.43 2.47
CA GLN A 231 6.17 8.88 3.86
C GLN A 231 4.86 8.59 4.59
N PRO A 232 4.94 8.32 5.89
CA PRO A 232 3.73 8.19 6.70
C PRO A 232 2.95 9.50 6.76
N VAL A 233 1.68 9.45 7.11
CA VAL A 233 0.85 10.64 7.37
C VAL A 233 0.89 11.06 8.85
N ILE A 234 1.21 10.09 9.72
CA ILE A 234 1.41 10.23 11.16
C ILE A 234 2.86 9.83 11.47
N PRO A 235 3.67 10.70 12.07
CA PRO A 235 5.07 10.40 12.33
C PRO A 235 5.20 9.23 13.31
N VAL A 236 6.22 8.39 13.12
CA VAL A 236 6.46 7.23 14.01
C VAL A 236 7.85 7.23 14.64
N THR A 237 8.66 8.26 14.41
CA THR A 237 10.03 8.37 14.96
C THR A 237 10.36 9.82 15.35
N GLN A 238 11.48 10.00 16.04
CA GLN A 238 12.05 11.31 16.36
C GLN A 238 12.32 12.19 15.14
N ARG A 239 12.41 11.60 13.94
CA ARG A 239 12.65 12.35 12.69
C ARG A 239 11.46 13.24 12.35
N CYS A 240 10.26 12.88 12.83
CA CYS A 240 9.00 13.58 12.56
C CYS A 240 8.73 13.76 11.05
N TRP A 241 9.26 12.87 10.22
CA TRP A 241 9.00 12.88 8.79
C TRP A 241 7.63 12.29 8.55
N HIS A 242 6.75 13.10 7.98
CA HIS A 242 5.42 12.70 7.54
C HIS A 242 4.91 13.66 6.47
N VAL A 243 3.89 13.21 5.73
CA VAL A 243 3.14 14.01 4.77
C VAL A 243 2.58 15.25 5.48
N LEU A 244 2.86 16.42 4.94
CA LEU A 244 2.46 17.72 5.51
C LEU A 244 3.10 18.04 6.88
N ALA A 245 4.38 17.68 7.10
CA ALA A 245 5.10 18.05 8.33
C ALA A 245 5.46 19.53 8.44
N GLY A 246 5.51 20.27 7.33
CA GLY A 246 5.94 21.67 7.36
C GLY A 246 7.45 21.87 7.61
N ILE A 247 8.22 20.79 7.83
CA ILE A 247 9.63 20.84 8.23
C ILE A 247 10.56 21.07 7.03
N ARG A 248 10.35 20.32 5.93
CA ARG A 248 11.15 20.47 4.70
C ARG A 248 10.67 21.65 3.85
N ARG A 249 9.36 21.89 3.87
CA ARG A 249 8.70 23.00 3.19
C ARG A 249 7.57 23.51 4.08
N PRO A 250 7.52 24.81 4.40
CA PRO A 250 6.41 25.38 5.15
C PRO A 250 5.09 25.15 4.44
N LEU A 251 4.05 24.80 5.19
CA LEU A 251 2.70 24.76 4.67
C LEU A 251 2.11 26.16 4.70
N GLU A 252 1.70 26.67 3.54
CA GLU A 252 1.02 27.96 3.46
C GLU A 252 -0.37 27.89 4.15
N ASP A 253 -1.13 26.83 3.88
CA ASP A 253 -2.39 26.55 4.55
C ASP A 253 -2.17 25.71 5.83
N THR A 254 -2.17 26.40 6.97
CA THR A 254 -2.02 25.76 8.29
C THR A 254 -3.16 24.81 8.66
N THR A 255 -4.31 24.86 7.98
CA THR A 255 -5.46 23.98 8.22
C THR A 255 -5.39 22.67 7.41
N LEU A 256 -4.51 22.63 6.40
CA LEU A 256 -4.44 21.54 5.43
C LEU A 256 -4.19 20.18 6.07
N ARG A 257 -3.30 20.12 7.08
CA ARG A 257 -3.03 18.89 7.84
C ARG A 257 -4.30 18.36 8.51
N THR A 258 -5.03 19.21 9.21
CA THR A 258 -6.27 18.82 9.91
C THR A 258 -7.34 18.37 8.93
N ARG A 259 -7.49 19.08 7.81
CA ARG A 259 -8.41 18.71 6.74
C ARG A 259 -8.07 17.34 6.14
N PHE A 260 -6.79 17.10 5.83
CA PHE A 260 -6.30 15.83 5.30
C PHE A 260 -6.54 14.65 6.25
N LEU A 261 -6.22 14.79 7.54
CA LEU A 261 -6.44 13.73 8.53
C LEU A 261 -7.94 13.42 8.70
N ASN A 262 -8.78 14.45 8.80
CA ASN A 262 -10.23 14.25 8.89
C ASN A 262 -10.82 13.59 7.64
N LEU A 263 -10.29 13.91 6.44
CA LEU A 263 -10.69 13.28 5.20
C LEU A 263 -10.44 11.76 5.22
N LEU A 264 -9.23 11.35 5.64
CA LEU A 264 -8.87 9.94 5.76
C LEU A 264 -9.82 9.19 6.70
N ALA A 265 -10.05 9.76 7.89
CA ALA A 265 -10.93 9.17 8.90
C ALA A 265 -12.40 9.08 8.42
N LYS A 266 -12.93 10.17 7.85
CA LYS A 266 -14.31 10.23 7.33
C LYS A 266 -14.60 9.14 6.31
N HIS A 267 -13.62 8.85 5.45
CA HIS A 267 -13.75 7.81 4.42
C HIS A 267 -13.28 6.42 4.87
N LYS A 268 -12.91 6.28 6.16
CA LYS A 268 -12.35 5.05 6.75
C LYS A 268 -11.20 4.48 5.92
N ALA A 269 -10.35 5.37 5.39
CA ALA A 269 -9.20 4.96 4.61
C ALA A 269 -8.11 4.39 5.53
N ILE A 270 -7.51 3.26 5.15
CA ILE A 270 -6.32 2.70 5.80
C ILE A 270 -5.10 3.22 5.05
N VAL A 271 -4.13 3.77 5.77
CA VAL A 271 -2.90 4.30 5.17
C VAL A 271 -1.82 3.23 5.18
N LEU A 272 -1.18 3.00 4.04
CA LEU A 272 0.03 2.18 3.92
C LEU A 272 1.21 3.06 3.53
N ALA A 273 2.32 2.94 4.28
CA ALA A 273 3.53 3.74 4.09
C ALA A 273 4.83 2.96 4.34
N ALA A 274 5.97 3.63 4.11
CA ALA A 274 7.31 3.06 4.20
C ALA A 274 8.31 4.15 4.66
N HIS A 275 9.45 4.35 3.98
CA HIS A 275 10.43 5.43 4.15
C HIS A 275 11.38 5.33 5.35
N LEU A 276 10.88 4.94 6.52
CA LEU A 276 11.65 4.99 7.76
C LEU A 276 12.40 3.70 8.08
N HIS A 277 12.26 2.67 7.23
CA HIS A 277 12.84 1.32 7.41
C HIS A 277 12.42 0.69 8.73
N GLU A 278 11.16 0.93 9.12
CA GLU A 278 10.56 0.45 10.35
C GLU A 278 9.20 -0.20 10.01
N TYR A 279 8.92 -1.33 10.64
CA TYR A 279 7.55 -1.84 10.70
C TYR A 279 6.80 -1.03 11.77
N SER A 280 5.61 -0.53 11.46
CA SER A 280 4.76 0.15 12.45
C SER A 280 3.29 -0.05 12.17
N VAL A 281 2.48 -0.16 13.22
CA VAL A 281 1.02 -0.12 13.13
C VAL A 281 0.51 0.83 14.20
N LEU A 282 -0.37 1.75 13.82
CA LEU A 282 -0.96 2.70 14.77
C LEU A 282 -2.41 3.03 14.44
N SER A 283 -3.12 3.49 15.47
CA SER A 283 -4.43 4.12 15.35
C SER A 283 -4.40 5.49 16.00
N ARG A 284 -4.95 6.49 15.31
CA ARG A 284 -5.01 7.88 15.75
C ARG A 284 -6.43 8.42 15.66
N ALA A 285 -6.92 9.02 16.73
CA ALA A 285 -8.19 9.71 16.77
C ALA A 285 -8.20 10.98 15.90
N THR A 286 -9.36 11.27 15.31
CA THR A 286 -9.70 12.58 14.74
C THR A 286 -11.16 12.89 15.08
N PRO A 287 -11.62 14.14 14.94
CA PRO A 287 -13.04 14.46 15.05
C PRO A 287 -13.96 13.66 14.09
N SER A 288 -13.42 13.15 12.98
CA SER A 288 -14.17 12.39 11.97
C SER A 288 -14.04 10.86 12.12
N GLY A 289 -13.43 10.38 13.20
CA GLY A 289 -13.13 8.96 13.45
C GLY A 289 -11.64 8.65 13.45
N ASN A 290 -11.27 7.37 13.49
CA ASN A 290 -9.87 6.96 13.60
C ASN A 290 -9.21 6.77 12.24
N ILE A 291 -7.94 7.13 12.18
CA ILE A 291 -7.04 6.77 11.08
C ILE A 291 -6.20 5.59 11.54
N VAL A 292 -6.08 4.60 10.65
CA VAL A 292 -5.14 3.49 10.83
C VAL A 292 -4.02 3.65 9.82
N GLN A 293 -2.78 3.52 10.29
CA GLN A 293 -1.58 3.56 9.46
C GLN A 293 -0.75 2.32 9.71
N VAL A 294 -0.28 1.70 8.62
CA VAL A 294 0.67 0.60 8.62
C VAL A 294 1.91 1.05 7.84
N MET A 295 3.07 0.89 8.46
CA MET A 295 4.37 1.09 7.82
C MET A 295 5.06 -0.24 7.60
N ILE A 296 5.62 -0.42 6.40
CA ILE A 296 6.24 -1.66 5.96
C ILE A 296 7.69 -1.38 5.58
N ASN A 297 8.58 -2.24 6.05
CA ASN A 297 10.00 -2.24 5.70
C ASN A 297 10.32 -3.55 4.96
N SER A 298 10.91 -3.49 3.78
CA SER A 298 11.36 -4.67 3.02
C SER A 298 12.87 -4.65 2.72
N VAL A 299 13.65 -3.87 3.47
CA VAL A 299 15.13 -3.87 3.45
C VAL A 299 15.64 -5.14 4.14
N ASN A 300 15.58 -6.27 3.42
CA ASN A 300 16.01 -7.56 3.94
C ASN A 300 17.54 -7.65 3.99
N ARG A 301 18.07 -7.86 5.21
CA ARG A 301 19.53 -7.87 5.49
C ARG A 301 20.08 -9.27 5.79
N GLY A 302 19.24 -10.30 5.74
CA GLY A 302 19.58 -11.67 6.11
C GLY A 302 18.50 -12.67 5.69
N LEU A 303 18.85 -13.95 5.60
CA LEU A 303 17.91 -15.03 5.25
C LEU A 303 17.10 -15.51 6.46
N GLU A 304 17.68 -15.44 7.65
CA GLU A 304 16.99 -15.83 8.88
C GLU A 304 15.96 -14.77 9.27
N PRO A 305 14.75 -15.16 9.73
CA PRO A 305 13.77 -14.22 10.23
C PRO A 305 14.37 -13.34 11.34
N PRO A 306 14.44 -12.01 11.15
CA PRO A 306 15.04 -11.13 12.12
C PRO A 306 14.18 -11.09 13.40
N GLN A 307 14.85 -11.01 14.56
CA GLN A 307 14.17 -10.64 15.79
C GLN A 307 13.81 -9.15 15.74
N PRO A 308 12.63 -8.74 16.25
CA PRO A 308 12.25 -7.35 16.28
C PRO A 308 13.20 -6.56 17.17
N LYS A 309 13.89 -5.58 16.59
CA LYS A 309 14.80 -4.70 17.30
C LYS A 309 14.08 -3.40 17.67
N ASP A 310 14.42 -2.86 18.84
CA ASP A 310 13.87 -1.59 19.36
C ASP A 310 12.33 -1.56 19.36
N ARG A 311 11.70 -2.71 19.66
CA ARG A 311 10.24 -2.85 19.66
C ARG A 311 9.63 -1.92 20.72
N MET A 312 8.74 -1.05 20.27
CA MET A 312 7.97 -0.13 21.10
C MET A 312 6.48 -0.42 20.94
N THR A 313 5.73 -0.33 22.03
CA THR A 313 4.25 -0.46 22.06
C THR A 313 3.56 0.78 22.62
N GLU A 314 4.34 1.81 22.94
CA GLU A 314 3.85 3.11 23.40
C GLU A 314 4.40 4.22 22.50
N TYR A 315 3.55 5.20 22.21
CA TYR A 315 3.97 6.34 21.41
C TYR A 315 4.75 7.34 22.28
N GLY A 316 6.07 7.42 22.07
CA GLY A 316 6.96 8.23 22.91
C GLY A 316 6.67 9.74 22.80
N GLY A 317 6.29 10.20 21.61
CA GLY A 317 6.05 11.62 21.33
C GLY A 317 7.33 12.45 21.38
N ASP A 318 7.28 13.58 22.07
CA ASP A 318 8.41 14.49 22.28
C ASP A 318 9.62 13.84 22.97
N LYS A 319 9.41 12.84 23.83
CA LYS A 319 10.50 12.08 24.48
C LYS A 319 11.51 11.52 23.47
N TRP A 320 11.07 11.11 22.28
CA TRP A 320 11.97 10.60 21.25
C TRP A 320 12.97 11.66 20.75
N VAL A 321 12.61 12.94 20.82
CA VAL A 321 13.50 14.05 20.46
C VAL A 321 14.51 14.31 21.57
N GLU A 322 14.10 14.14 22.83
CA GLU A 322 14.99 14.28 24.00
C GLU A 322 16.04 13.17 24.04
N GLU A 323 15.68 11.94 23.68
CA GLU A 323 16.58 10.77 23.60
C GLU A 323 17.62 10.90 22.47
N LYS A 324 17.35 11.74 21.45
CA LYS A 324 18.27 11.98 20.32
C LYS A 324 18.46 13.49 20.09
N PRO A 325 19.08 14.20 21.05
CA PRO A 325 19.11 15.66 21.05
C PRO A 325 19.93 16.26 19.90
N ASP A 326 20.92 15.51 19.40
CA ASP A 326 21.82 15.94 18.33
C ASP A 326 21.28 15.65 16.92
N TRP A 327 20.18 14.90 16.80
CA TRP A 327 19.55 14.67 15.51
C TRP A 327 18.89 15.96 15.02
N GLN A 328 19.39 16.53 13.93
CA GLN A 328 18.87 17.75 13.28
C GLN A 328 18.45 18.86 14.29
N PRO A 329 19.42 19.52 14.96
CA PRO A 329 19.15 20.51 16.00
C PRO A 329 18.28 21.68 15.50
N ALA A 330 18.45 22.09 14.24
CA ALA A 330 17.71 23.19 13.63
C ALA A 330 16.18 22.97 13.57
N THR A 331 15.70 21.72 13.62
CA THR A 331 14.28 21.38 13.57
C THR A 331 13.74 20.87 14.91
N LYS A 332 14.57 20.87 15.97
CA LYS A 332 14.26 20.25 17.27
C LYS A 332 12.95 20.77 17.87
N GLU A 333 12.80 22.08 17.98
CA GLU A 333 11.61 22.71 18.59
C GLU A 333 10.31 22.36 17.85
N VAL A 334 10.35 22.40 16.52
CA VAL A 334 9.19 22.07 15.68
C VAL A 334 8.83 20.59 15.83
N ARG A 335 9.82 19.69 15.80
CA ARG A 335 9.60 18.24 15.99
C ARG A 335 9.04 17.93 17.37
N THR A 336 9.59 18.52 18.43
CA THR A 336 9.08 18.38 19.79
C THR A 336 7.60 18.76 19.86
N ARG A 337 7.22 19.92 19.29
CA ARG A 337 5.84 20.39 19.29
C ARG A 337 4.90 19.45 18.54
N ILE A 338 5.27 19.03 17.32
CA ILE A 338 4.44 18.13 16.51
C ILE A 338 4.26 16.79 17.22
N LEU A 339 5.34 16.19 17.72
CA LEU A 339 5.28 14.87 18.35
C LEU A 339 4.53 14.89 19.69
N ALA A 340 4.66 15.97 20.48
CA ALA A 340 3.86 16.17 21.69
C ALA A 340 2.37 16.30 21.38
N GLU A 341 2.01 17.00 20.30
CA GLU A 341 0.62 17.13 19.87
C GLU A 341 0.06 15.78 19.36
N GLU A 342 0.78 15.10 18.48
CA GLU A 342 0.35 13.81 17.93
C GLU A 342 0.08 12.78 19.03
N LYS A 343 0.95 12.73 20.06
CA LYS A 343 0.82 11.80 21.19
C LYS A 343 -0.55 11.85 21.87
N LYS A 344 -1.19 13.02 21.93
CA LYS A 344 -2.52 13.19 22.54
C LYS A 344 -3.63 12.43 21.81
N HIS A 345 -3.42 12.15 20.52
CA HIS A 345 -4.41 11.54 19.63
C HIS A 345 -4.10 10.08 19.30
N ILE A 346 -2.93 9.55 19.65
CA ILE A 346 -2.58 8.15 19.39
C ILE A 346 -3.28 7.25 20.41
N LEU A 347 -4.09 6.31 19.88
CA LEU A 347 -4.86 5.35 20.67
C LEU A 347 -4.11 4.04 20.83
N GLN A 348 -3.42 3.60 19.78
CA GLN A 348 -2.63 2.38 19.74
C GLN A 348 -1.39 2.59 18.88
N PHE A 349 -0.28 1.95 19.26
CA PHE A 349 0.99 2.06 18.57
C PHE A 349 1.83 0.81 18.75
N SER A 350 2.44 0.34 17.67
CA SER A 350 3.61 -0.53 17.71
C SER A 350 4.60 -0.15 16.63
N ARG A 351 5.90 -0.26 16.93
CA ARG A 351 6.98 -0.07 15.97
C ARG A 351 8.14 -0.99 16.29
N ALA A 352 8.86 -1.46 15.26
CA ALA A 352 10.15 -2.13 15.41
C ALA A 352 10.98 -2.01 14.11
N ASP A 353 12.31 -2.05 14.23
CA ASP A 353 13.18 -2.36 13.09
C ASP A 353 12.99 -3.85 12.79
N LEU A 354 12.17 -4.11 11.77
CA LEU A 354 11.74 -5.44 11.39
C LEU A 354 11.43 -5.49 9.89
N PRO A 355 12.41 -5.81 9.03
CA PRO A 355 12.17 -5.96 7.61
C PRO A 355 11.32 -7.20 7.31
N GLY A 356 10.59 -7.18 6.20
CA GLY A 356 9.58 -8.17 5.86
C GLY A 356 8.60 -7.72 4.77
N TYR A 357 7.39 -8.27 4.82
CA TYR A 357 6.28 -7.91 3.94
C TYR A 357 4.94 -8.07 4.65
N ALA A 358 3.94 -7.32 4.20
CA ALA A 358 2.57 -7.44 4.66
C ALA A 358 1.72 -8.21 3.65
N VAL A 359 0.84 -9.07 4.16
CA VAL A 359 -0.30 -9.60 3.41
C VAL A 359 -1.55 -8.98 4.02
N ILE A 360 -2.30 -8.25 3.20
CA ILE A 360 -3.54 -7.59 3.61
C ILE A 360 -4.69 -8.27 2.89
N SER A 361 -5.65 -8.79 3.66
CA SER A 361 -6.79 -9.54 3.15
C SER A 361 -8.09 -8.90 3.60
N MET A 362 -9.04 -8.81 2.67
CA MET A 362 -10.40 -8.32 2.89
C MET A 362 -11.37 -9.50 2.93
N ASP A 363 -12.15 -9.59 4.00
CA ASP A 363 -13.29 -10.49 4.13
C ASP A 363 -14.56 -9.66 3.93
N ASP A 364 -15.14 -9.74 2.73
CA ASP A 364 -16.33 -8.98 2.33
C ASP A 364 -17.56 -9.38 3.15
N ALA A 365 -17.70 -10.66 3.48
CA ALA A 365 -18.82 -11.15 4.26
C ALA A 365 -18.84 -10.54 5.67
N LYS A 366 -17.67 -10.46 6.32
CA LYS A 366 -17.54 -9.89 7.68
C LYS A 366 -17.30 -8.40 7.70
N GLY A 367 -16.83 -7.81 6.61
CA GLY A 367 -16.45 -6.41 6.59
C GLY A 367 -15.11 -6.10 7.21
N VAL A 368 -14.18 -7.06 7.19
CA VAL A 368 -12.95 -7.03 7.98
C VAL A 368 -11.74 -6.93 7.07
N VAL A 369 -10.78 -6.10 7.47
CA VAL A 369 -9.44 -6.01 6.88
C VAL A 369 -8.44 -6.60 7.87
N MET A 370 -7.76 -7.67 7.48
CA MET A 370 -6.71 -8.31 8.27
C MET A 370 -5.34 -7.97 7.69
N LEU A 371 -4.41 -7.58 8.55
CA LEU A 371 -2.98 -7.50 8.29
C LEU A 371 -2.32 -8.77 8.82
N ASN A 372 -1.50 -9.41 8.00
CA ASN A 372 -0.56 -10.45 8.40
C ASN A 372 0.85 -9.97 8.02
N TYR A 373 1.67 -9.62 9.00
CA TYR A 373 3.05 -9.18 8.76
C TYR A 373 4.01 -10.38 8.88
N TYR A 374 4.87 -10.55 7.89
CA TYR A 374 5.86 -11.62 7.82
C TYR A 374 7.25 -10.98 7.93
N ASN A 375 8.04 -11.37 8.93
CA ASN A 375 9.40 -10.84 9.10
C ASN A 375 10.41 -11.60 8.23
N GLY A 376 11.19 -10.86 7.46
CA GLY A 376 12.21 -11.41 6.57
C GLY A 376 11.63 -12.37 5.54
N PHE A 377 12.19 -13.59 5.55
CA PHE A 377 11.81 -14.69 4.67
C PHE A 377 10.84 -15.69 5.30
N ALA A 378 10.19 -15.33 6.42
CA ALA A 378 9.26 -16.21 7.10
C ALA A 378 8.06 -16.59 6.20
N GLU A 379 7.63 -17.85 6.30
CA GLU A 379 6.41 -18.36 5.64
C GLU A 379 5.18 -18.30 6.55
N LYS A 380 5.35 -17.89 7.82
CA LYS A 380 4.26 -17.68 8.78
C LYS A 380 4.28 -16.23 9.27
N PRO A 381 3.10 -15.64 9.56
CA PRO A 381 3.06 -14.27 10.04
C PRO A 381 3.69 -14.18 11.43
N PHE A 382 4.52 -13.15 11.61
CA PHE A 382 5.00 -12.68 12.90
C PHE A 382 3.85 -12.09 13.72
N GLU A 383 2.97 -11.34 13.06
CA GLU A 383 1.84 -10.67 13.70
C GLU A 383 0.61 -10.65 12.78
N THR A 384 -0.57 -10.83 13.38
CA THR A 384 -1.86 -10.74 12.71
C THR A 384 -2.73 -9.70 13.42
N ILE A 385 -3.20 -8.68 12.71
CA ILE A 385 -3.96 -7.55 13.27
C ILE A 385 -5.25 -7.35 12.47
N ASN A 386 -6.37 -7.18 13.18
CA ASN A 386 -7.62 -6.71 12.60
C ASN A 386 -7.58 -5.17 12.46
N LEU A 387 -7.29 -4.67 11.26
CA LEU A 387 -7.20 -3.23 11.01
C LEU A 387 -8.56 -2.53 11.11
N THR A 388 -9.66 -3.25 10.85
CA THR A 388 -11.01 -2.70 10.97
C THR A 388 -11.38 -2.39 12.43
N GLU A 389 -10.96 -3.22 13.38
CA GLU A 389 -11.15 -2.94 14.81
C GLU A 389 -10.40 -1.67 15.24
N LEU A 390 -9.23 -1.41 14.66
CA LEU A 390 -8.45 -0.21 14.95
C LEU A 390 -9.13 1.08 14.46
N GLN A 391 -10.04 0.98 13.48
CA GLN A 391 -10.83 2.09 12.97
C GLN A 391 -12.08 2.40 13.81
N GLN A 392 -12.48 1.51 14.73
CA GLN A 392 -13.76 1.60 15.46
C GLN A 392 -13.68 2.14 16.88
N LYS A 393 -12.47 2.29 17.45
CA LYS A 393 -12.28 2.57 18.89
C LYS A 393 -12.46 4.02 19.31
#